data_AF-A0A3B9DTK6-F1
#
_entry.id   AF-A0A3B9DTK6-F1
#
_cell.length_a   1.000
_cell.length_b   1.000
_cell.length_c   1.000
_cell.angle_alpha   90.00
_cell.angle_beta   90.00
_cell.angle_gamma   90.00
#
_symmetry.space_group_name_H-M   'P 1'
#
loop_
_entity.id
_entity.type
_entity.pdbx_description
1 polymer ?
#
loop_
_entity_poly.entity_id
_entity_poly.type
_entity_poly.pdbx_seq_one_letter_code
_entity_poly.pdbx_strand_id
1 'polypeptide(L)'
;MSPESPMADTASNDALDHFRSGDLTVGVVGLGYVGLPLSIEIARAGLCAVGFDINPEVVDGINCGASHIKDVTHVELTEALAAGRLEATTDMARLAECDAISISVPTPLSKT
;
A
#
# COMPACT_ATOMS: atom_id res chain seq x y z
N MET A 1 -19.50 -44.49 -3.13
CA MET A 1 -18.22 -43.75 -3.03
C MET A 1 -18.19 -42.83 -4.23
N SER A 2 -18.74 -41.63 -4.07
CA SER A 2 -18.77 -40.62 -5.12
C SER A 2 -17.38 -39.98 -5.20
N PRO A 3 -16.87 -39.65 -6.40
CA PRO A 3 -15.63 -38.89 -6.50
C PRO A 3 -15.87 -37.51 -5.90
N GLU A 4 -15.04 -37.12 -4.93
CA GLU A 4 -14.97 -35.74 -4.47
C GLU A 4 -14.67 -34.86 -5.68
N SER A 5 -15.60 -33.93 -5.95
CA SER A 5 -15.40 -32.88 -6.94
C SER A 5 -14.29 -31.96 -6.41
N PRO A 6 -13.31 -31.56 -7.24
CA PRO A 6 -12.33 -30.59 -6.79
C PRO A 6 -13.07 -29.28 -6.53
N MET A 7 -13.08 -28.88 -5.26
CA MET A 7 -13.55 -27.59 -4.81
C MET A 7 -12.64 -26.55 -5.49
N ALA A 8 -13.16 -25.90 -6.53
CA ALA A 8 -12.39 -24.96 -7.33
C ALA A 8 -11.96 -23.76 -6.45
N ASP A 9 -10.64 -23.59 -6.33
CA ASP A 9 -9.95 -22.40 -5.81
C ASP A 9 -10.39 -21.16 -6.60
N THR A 10 -11.53 -20.58 -6.22
CA THR A 10 -12.12 -19.44 -6.94
C THR A 10 -11.47 -18.11 -6.53
N ALA A 11 -10.72 -18.08 -5.42
CA ALA A 11 -9.97 -16.90 -4.99
C ALA A 11 -8.57 -16.76 -5.65
N SER A 12 -8.14 -17.74 -6.43
CA SER A 12 -6.70 -17.92 -6.73
C SER A 12 -6.23 -17.34 -8.06
N ASN A 13 -6.99 -16.45 -8.71
CA ASN A 13 -6.57 -15.89 -10.01
C ASN A 13 -6.70 -14.36 -10.16
N ASP A 14 -7.58 -13.69 -9.42
CA ASP A 14 -7.85 -12.25 -9.62
C ASP A 14 -6.63 -11.37 -9.34
N ALA A 15 -6.00 -11.49 -8.17
CA ALA A 15 -4.80 -10.70 -7.84
C ALA A 15 -3.60 -11.04 -8.75
N LEU A 16 -3.51 -12.28 -9.22
CA LEU A 16 -2.47 -12.74 -10.15
C LEU A 16 -2.68 -12.15 -11.55
N ASP A 17 -3.94 -12.04 -11.97
CA ASP A 17 -4.32 -11.41 -13.22
C ASP A 17 -4.07 -9.90 -13.15
N HIS A 18 -4.45 -9.23 -12.06
CA HIS A 18 -4.16 -7.81 -11.81
C HIS A 18 -2.65 -7.50 -11.78
N PHE A 19 -1.86 -8.37 -11.17
CA PHE A 19 -0.40 -8.24 -11.21
C PHE A 19 0.16 -8.35 -12.63
N ARG A 20 -0.43 -9.24 -13.47
CA ARG A 20 -0.01 -9.42 -14.87
C ARG A 20 -0.48 -8.28 -15.78
N SER A 21 -1.64 -7.68 -15.52
CA SER A 21 -2.13 -6.50 -16.24
C SER A 21 -1.50 -5.19 -15.79
N GLY A 22 -0.85 -5.17 -14.61
CA GLY A 22 -0.16 -4.00 -14.08
C GLY A 22 -1.11 -2.96 -13.45
N ASP A 23 -2.33 -3.36 -13.09
CA ASP A 23 -3.34 -2.55 -12.42
C ASP A 23 -3.56 -2.95 -10.95
N LEU A 24 -2.66 -3.77 -10.40
CA LEU A 24 -2.67 -4.15 -8.99
C LEU A 24 -2.59 -2.92 -8.07
N THR A 25 -3.46 -2.89 -7.07
CA THR A 25 -3.46 -1.89 -6.00
C THR A 25 -2.94 -2.50 -4.70
N VAL A 26 -1.91 -1.87 -4.13
CA VAL A 26 -1.25 -2.34 -2.91
C VAL A 26 -1.56 -1.38 -1.75
N GLY A 27 -2.14 -1.92 -0.68
CA GLY A 27 -2.32 -1.21 0.58
C GLY A 27 -1.04 -1.24 1.40
N VAL A 28 -0.62 -0.10 1.97
CA VAL A 28 0.52 -0.02 2.89
C VAL A 28 0.06 0.53 4.22
N VAL A 29 0.11 -0.29 5.27
CA VAL A 29 -0.31 0.06 6.63
C VAL A 29 0.88 0.56 7.44
N GLY A 30 0.83 1.82 7.84
CA GLY A 30 1.89 2.55 8.54
C GLY A 30 2.81 3.26 7.54
N LEU A 31 2.73 4.59 7.48
CA LEU A 31 3.49 5.43 6.54
C LEU A 31 4.74 6.03 7.17
N GLY A 32 5.36 5.30 8.09
CA GLY A 32 6.63 5.69 8.69
C GLY A 32 7.83 5.43 7.76
N TYR A 33 8.99 5.26 8.40
CA TYR A 33 10.28 5.11 7.71
C TYR A 33 10.34 3.98 6.68
N VAL A 34 9.55 2.91 6.84
CA VAL A 34 9.52 1.79 5.89
C VAL A 34 8.36 1.94 4.90
N GLY A 35 7.16 2.24 5.40
CA GLY A 35 5.96 2.21 4.57
C GLY A 35 5.87 3.35 3.55
N LEU A 36 6.33 4.56 3.89
CA LEU A 36 6.30 5.67 2.92
C LEU A 36 7.27 5.42 1.74
N PRO A 37 8.56 5.08 1.95
CA PRO A 37 9.43 4.70 0.85
C PRO A 37 8.89 3.52 0.04
N LEU A 38 8.33 2.49 0.69
CA LEU A 38 7.72 1.36 -0.01
C LEU A 38 6.57 1.81 -0.92
N SER A 39 5.71 2.70 -0.43
CA SER A 39 4.57 3.22 -1.20
C SER A 39 5.03 4.00 -2.43
N ILE A 40 6.11 4.75 -2.32
CA ILE A 40 6.74 5.46 -3.43
C ILE A 40 7.33 4.47 -4.44
N GLU A 41 8.05 3.45 -3.99
CA GLU A 41 8.61 2.43 -4.89
C GLU A 41 7.53 1.64 -5.62
N ILE A 42 6.39 1.35 -4.98
CA ILE A 42 5.21 0.76 -5.64
C ILE A 42 4.71 1.67 -6.76
N ALA A 43 4.56 2.97 -6.49
CA ALA A 43 4.15 3.95 -7.50
C ALA A 43 5.16 4.07 -8.66
N ARG A 44 6.46 4.03 -8.36
CA ARG A 44 7.56 4.05 -9.36
C ARG A 44 7.59 2.78 -10.20
N ALA A 45 7.25 1.64 -9.63
CA ALA A 45 7.10 0.36 -10.34
C ALA A 45 5.89 0.34 -11.29
N GLY A 46 5.01 1.35 -11.22
CA GLY A 46 3.87 1.49 -12.11
C GLY A 46 2.53 1.09 -11.51
N LEU A 47 2.53 0.61 -10.26
CA LEU A 47 1.35 0.13 -9.55
C LEU A 47 0.70 1.25 -8.72
N CYS A 48 -0.50 0.99 -8.23
CA CYS A 48 -1.21 1.90 -7.34
C CYS A 48 -0.91 1.55 -5.87
N ALA A 49 -0.70 2.57 -5.04
CA ALA A 49 -0.46 2.46 -3.62
C ALA A 49 -1.49 3.25 -2.82
N VAL A 50 -2.17 2.56 -1.89
CA VAL A 50 -3.06 3.17 -0.91
C VAL A 50 -2.35 3.12 0.44
N GLY A 51 -1.83 4.26 0.87
CA GLY A 51 -1.14 4.40 2.14
C GLY A 51 -2.11 4.66 3.27
N PHE A 52 -2.17 3.79 4.27
CA PHE A 52 -2.93 4.02 5.49
C PHE A 52 -2.01 4.41 6.65
N ASP A 53 -2.31 5.50 7.33
CA ASP A 53 -1.72 5.82 8.63
C ASP A 53 -2.79 6.32 9.62
N ILE A 54 -2.57 6.08 10.91
CA ILE A 54 -3.50 6.54 11.95
C ILE A 54 -3.38 8.04 12.23
N ASN A 55 -2.24 8.65 11.86
CA ASN A 55 -1.98 10.06 12.12
C ASN A 55 -2.45 10.93 10.94
N PRO A 56 -3.50 11.76 11.11
CA PRO A 56 -3.99 12.63 10.04
C PRO A 56 -2.94 13.65 9.57
N GLU A 57 -2.06 14.14 10.45
CA GLU A 57 -1.02 15.09 10.06
C GLU A 57 -0.01 14.47 9.08
N VAL A 58 0.30 13.18 9.26
CA VAL A 58 1.15 12.43 8.34
C VAL A 58 0.46 12.29 6.99
N VAL A 59 -0.81 11.90 6.98
CA VAL A 59 -1.61 11.71 5.77
C VAL A 59 -1.77 13.01 4.98
N ASP A 60 -2.17 14.09 5.65
CA ASP A 60 -2.34 15.41 5.04
C ASP A 60 -1.02 15.95 4.48
N GLY A 61 0.07 15.80 5.23
CA GLY A 61 1.41 16.15 4.77
C GLY A 61 1.78 15.39 3.50
N ILE A 62 1.63 14.06 3.50
CA ILE A 62 1.95 13.22 2.34
C ILE A 62 1.12 13.64 1.13
N ASN A 63 -0.20 13.78 1.27
CA ASN A 63 -1.08 14.19 0.16
C ASN A 63 -0.79 15.61 -0.36
N CYS A 64 -0.17 16.47 0.45
CA CYS A 64 0.32 17.79 0.03
C CYS A 64 1.75 17.78 -0.56
N GLY A 65 2.37 16.60 -0.72
CA GLY A 65 3.75 16.48 -1.20
C GLY A 65 4.82 16.74 -0.13
N ALA A 66 4.43 16.81 1.15
CA ALA A 66 5.33 17.04 2.27
C ALA A 66 5.61 15.73 3.04
N SER A 67 6.83 15.21 2.90
CA SER A 67 7.28 14.04 3.65
C SER A 67 7.73 14.42 5.07
N HIS A 68 7.34 13.61 6.06
CA HIS A 68 7.88 13.66 7.42
C HIS A 68 9.14 12.77 7.59
N ILE A 69 9.48 11.96 6.57
CA ILE A 69 10.67 11.12 6.51
C ILE A 69 11.77 11.85 5.74
N LYS A 70 12.93 12.05 6.38
CA LYS A 70 14.05 12.81 5.82
C LYS A 70 14.66 12.19 4.57
N ASP A 71 14.60 10.87 4.47
CA ASP A 71 15.20 10.11 3.37
C ASP A 71 14.25 9.94 2.17
N VAL A 72 13.07 10.55 2.25
CA VAL A 72 12.13 10.67 1.12
C VAL A 72 12.17 12.12 0.64
N THR A 73 12.63 12.32 -0.58
CA THR A 73 12.70 13.66 -1.15
C THR A 73 11.32 14.16 -1.56
N HIS A 74 11.13 15.49 -1.54
CA HIS A 74 9.92 16.12 -2.06
C HIS A 74 9.64 15.72 -3.52
N VAL A 75 10.70 15.56 -4.34
CA VAL A 75 10.56 15.20 -5.75
C VAL A 75 9.98 13.79 -5.89
N GLU A 76 10.55 12.79 -5.22
CA GLU A 76 10.05 11.40 -5.28
C GLU A 76 8.58 11.27 -4.86
N LEU A 77 8.21 11.96 -3.78
CA LEU A 77 6.84 11.96 -3.29
C LEU A 77 5.89 12.66 -4.27
N THR A 78 6.24 13.86 -4.73
CA THR A 78 5.37 14.62 -5.64
C THR A 78 5.22 13.97 -7.01
N GLU A 79 6.24 13.27 -7.52
CA GLU A 79 6.14 12.47 -8.74
C GLU A 79 5.13 11.32 -8.57
N ALA A 80 5.18 10.60 -7.46
CA ALA A 80 4.24 9.51 -7.16
C ALA A 80 2.78 10.01 -7.05
N LEU A 81 2.57 11.13 -6.36
CA LEU A 81 1.25 11.76 -6.22
C LEU A 81 0.74 12.30 -7.56
N ALA A 82 1.58 13.01 -8.32
CA ALA A 82 1.22 13.59 -9.61
C ALA A 82 0.90 12.52 -10.66
N ALA A 83 1.52 11.34 -10.56
CA ALA A 83 1.18 10.18 -11.37
C ALA A 83 -0.18 9.56 -11.01
N GLY A 84 -0.82 10.00 -9.91
CA GLY A 84 -2.07 9.43 -9.42
C GLY A 84 -1.92 8.00 -8.90
N ARG A 85 -0.69 7.61 -8.53
CA ARG A 85 -0.33 6.24 -8.13
C ARG A 85 -0.10 6.08 -6.64
N LEU A 86 -0.11 7.17 -5.88
CA LEU A 86 -0.02 7.16 -4.43
C LEU A 86 -1.12 8.04 -3.87
N GLU A 87 -1.84 7.53 -2.88
CA GLU A 87 -2.76 8.31 -2.06
C GLU A 87 -2.65 7.86 -0.60
N ALA A 88 -2.53 8.81 0.33
CA ALA A 88 -2.56 8.53 1.76
C ALA A 88 -3.96 8.74 2.34
N THR A 89 -4.34 7.94 3.33
CA THR A 89 -5.65 8.00 3.98
C THR A 89 -5.56 7.60 5.45
N THR A 90 -6.49 8.13 6.25
CA THR A 90 -6.78 7.65 7.61
C THR A 90 -7.99 6.72 7.66
N ASP A 91 -8.65 6.49 6.52
CA ASP A 91 -9.80 5.60 6.41
C ASP A 91 -9.35 4.16 6.16
N MET A 92 -9.46 3.33 7.20
CA MET A 92 -9.10 1.91 7.12
C MET A 92 -10.00 1.13 6.15
N ALA A 93 -11.24 1.59 5.90
CA ALA A 93 -12.16 0.90 4.99
C ALA A 93 -11.63 0.84 3.55
N ARG A 94 -10.76 1.79 3.16
CA ARG A 94 -10.12 1.81 1.86
C ARG A 94 -9.17 0.65 1.61
N LEU A 95 -8.65 0.00 2.65
CA LEU A 95 -7.82 -1.21 2.47
C LEU A 95 -8.60 -2.36 1.80
N ALA A 96 -9.93 -2.33 1.80
CA ALA A 96 -10.76 -3.29 1.05
C ALA A 96 -10.69 -3.11 -0.47
N GLU A 97 -10.16 -1.98 -0.97
CA GLU A 97 -9.93 -1.72 -2.40
C GLU A 97 -8.59 -2.29 -2.91
N CYS A 98 -7.75 -2.81 -2.01
CA CYS A 98 -6.41 -3.29 -2.32
C CYS A 98 -6.39 -4.81 -2.58
N ASP A 99 -5.61 -5.23 -3.56
CA ASP A 99 -5.37 -6.64 -3.88
C ASP A 99 -4.37 -7.30 -2.93
N ALA A 100 -3.45 -6.51 -2.38
CA ALA A 100 -2.44 -6.95 -1.42
C ALA A 100 -2.24 -5.89 -0.35
N ILE A 101 -1.89 -6.32 0.88
CA ILE A 101 -1.64 -5.41 1.99
C ILE A 101 -0.25 -5.69 2.58
N SER A 102 0.60 -4.67 2.61
CA SER A 102 1.87 -4.67 3.33
C SER A 102 1.72 -3.96 4.66
N ILE A 103 2.06 -4.63 5.77
CA ILE A 103 1.96 -4.07 7.12
C ILE A 103 3.35 -3.69 7.60
N SER A 104 3.58 -2.38 7.77
CA SER A 104 4.87 -1.76 8.12
C SER A 104 4.78 -0.97 9.42
N VAL A 105 4.15 -1.54 10.45
CA VAL A 105 4.00 -0.92 11.77
C VAL A 105 5.14 -1.30 12.72
N PRO A 106 5.40 -0.48 13.76
CA PRO A 106 6.40 -0.83 14.78
C PRO A 106 6.09 -2.18 15.42
N THR A 107 7.11 -3.06 15.45
CA THR A 107 7.08 -4.36 16.11
C THR A 107 8.00 -4.32 17.33
N PRO A 108 7.59 -3.66 18.43
CA PRO A 108 8.47 -3.45 19.58
C PRO A 108 8.90 -4.80 20.18
N LEU A 109 10.21 -5.05 20.19
CA LEU A 109 10.83 -6.20 20.85
C LEU A 109 11.22 -5.82 22.28
N SER A 110 10.26 -5.55 23.15
CA SER A 110 10.54 -5.26 24.56
C SER A 110 9.91 -6.30 25.48
N LYS A 111 10.76 -7.06 26.17
CA LYS A 111 10.49 -7.52 27.54
C LYS A 111 10.78 -6.32 28.44
N THR A 112 9.80 -5.91 29.24
CA THR A 112 10.01 -5.00 30.37
C THR A 112 11.11 -5.50 31.29
#